data_AF-A0A950TM91-F1
#
_entry.id   AF-A0A950TM91-F1
#
_cell.length_a   1.000
_cell.length_b   1.000
_cell.length_c   1.000
_cell.angle_alpha   90.00
_cell.angle_beta   90.00
_cell.angle_gamma   90.00
#
_symmetry.space_group_name_H-M   'P 1'
#
loop_
_entity.id
_entity.type
_entity.pdbx_description
1 polymer ?
#
loop_
_entity_poly.entity_id
_entity_poly.type
_entity_poly.pdbx_seq_one_letter_code
_entity_poly.pdbx_strand_id
1 'polypeptide(L)'
;MKRCPQCGREYDLSMSFCLDDGNELLYGPGVSDGPATAVMSELPGLDRPTRQKTTGEDHGGQFAESATRPQVHTITAEAEHQNSLGGPSEKRSFSANRAAKPLAVLAAFIVVTAIGFAIYLIVRKKDSMALSFESMKITKLTDTGKAGNAVISPDGKYVVHLKEDAGQRSVWVRHIATGSNVQIIPPSDLVYGRMTFTPDGDYIYFSRWKNGDDNWPLFQVPVLGG
;
A
#
# COMPACT_ATOMS: atom_id res chain seq x y z
N MET A 1 -9.35 33.67 -6.26
CA MET A 1 -9.12 32.41 -7.00
C MET A 1 -7.63 32.13 -6.96
N LYS A 2 -7.24 30.86 -6.79
CA LYS A 2 -5.82 30.45 -6.80
C LYS A 2 -5.48 29.91 -8.18
N ARG A 3 -4.22 30.05 -8.61
CA ARG A 3 -3.79 29.64 -9.95
C ARG A 3 -2.61 28.68 -9.89
N CYS A 4 -2.65 27.64 -10.72
CA CYS A 4 -1.53 26.73 -10.87
C CYS A 4 -0.42 27.40 -11.71
N PRO A 5 0.83 27.43 -11.24
CA PRO A 5 1.94 28.03 -12.00
C PRO A 5 2.37 27.20 -13.21
N GLN A 6 2.02 25.91 -13.27
CA GLN A 6 2.43 25.00 -14.35
C GLN A 6 1.40 24.94 -15.49
N CYS A 7 0.13 24.66 -15.18
CA CYS A 7 -0.92 24.53 -16.19
C CYS A 7 -1.77 25.80 -16.39
N GLY A 8 -1.62 26.81 -15.52
CA GLY A 8 -2.28 28.11 -15.66
C GLY A 8 -3.80 28.10 -15.38
N ARG A 9 -4.37 26.99 -14.91
CA ARG A 9 -5.79 26.88 -14.52
C ARG A 9 -6.05 27.59 -13.18
N GLU A 10 -7.22 28.18 -13.08
CA GLU A 10 -7.71 28.84 -11.87
C GLU A 10 -8.69 27.93 -11.14
N TYR A 11 -8.55 27.90 -9.82
CA TYR A 11 -9.38 27.14 -8.92
C TYR A 11 -9.91 28.07 -7.83
N ASP A 12 -10.96 27.62 -7.14
CA ASP A 12 -11.48 28.35 -6.00
C ASP A 12 -10.47 28.39 -4.84
N LEU A 13 -10.82 29.09 -3.76
CA LEU A 13 -9.93 29.26 -2.62
C LEU A 13 -9.84 28.04 -1.70
N SER A 14 -10.72 27.05 -1.87
CA SER A 14 -10.77 25.81 -1.07
C SER A 14 -9.71 24.79 -1.51
N MET A 15 -9.27 24.85 -2.77
CA MET A 15 -8.20 23.99 -3.26
C MET A 15 -6.82 24.54 -2.87
N SER A 16 -5.94 23.67 -2.41
CA SER A 16 -4.54 24.01 -2.11
C SER A 16 -3.56 23.47 -3.17
N PHE A 17 -3.99 22.47 -3.96
CA PHE A 17 -3.13 21.80 -4.95
C PHE A 17 -3.86 21.65 -6.29
N CYS A 18 -3.10 21.68 -7.37
CA CYS A 18 -3.58 21.39 -8.71
C CYS A 18 -3.93 19.90 -8.82
N LEU A 19 -5.13 19.57 -9.31
CA LEU A 19 -5.58 18.18 -9.47
C LEU A 19 -4.84 17.43 -10.58
N ASP A 20 -4.31 18.15 -11.57
CA ASP A 20 -3.63 17.56 -12.73
C ASP A 20 -2.13 17.28 -12.42
N ASP A 21 -1.46 18.21 -11.73
CA ASP A 21 0.00 18.18 -11.58
C ASP A 21 0.48 18.09 -10.12
N GLY A 22 -0.43 18.09 -9.14
CA GLY A 22 -0.11 18.03 -7.71
C GLY A 22 0.59 19.26 -7.12
N ASN A 23 0.89 20.27 -7.94
CA ASN A 23 1.62 21.46 -7.50
C ASN A 23 0.73 22.40 -6.66
N GLU A 24 1.32 23.06 -5.66
CA GLU A 24 0.59 24.00 -4.80
C GLU A 24 0.08 25.21 -5.61
N LEU A 25 -1.18 25.59 -5.38
CA LEU A 25 -1.83 26.69 -6.07
C LEU A 25 -1.50 28.00 -5.36
N LEU A 26 -0.94 28.94 -6.10
CA LEU A 26 -0.55 30.25 -5.55
C LEU A 26 -1.72 31.24 -5.64
N TYR A 27 -1.83 32.10 -4.63
CA TYR A 27 -2.76 33.21 -4.67
C TYR A 27 -2.29 34.21 -5.73
N GLY A 28 -3.17 34.62 -6.65
CA GLY A 28 -2.83 35.59 -7.69
C GLY A 28 -2.36 36.93 -7.10
N PRO A 29 -1.60 37.74 -7.86
CA PRO A 29 -0.99 38.96 -7.34
C PRO A 29 -2.05 39.93 -6.82
N GLY A 30 -2.00 40.16 -5.50
CA GLY A 30 -2.79 41.17 -4.82
C GLY A 30 -2.35 42.56 -5.26
N VAL A 31 -3.30 43.36 -5.74
CA VAL A 31 -3.14 44.80 -5.89
C VAL A 31 -2.83 45.38 -4.51
N SER A 32 -1.67 45.99 -4.40
CA SER A 32 -1.20 46.72 -3.23
C SER A 32 -1.87 48.10 -3.15
N ASP A 33 -2.55 48.38 -2.04
CA ASP A 33 -2.70 49.72 -1.46
C ASP A 33 -2.88 49.55 0.07
N GLY A 34 -1.97 50.15 0.87
CA GLY A 34 -2.03 50.11 2.34
C GLY A 34 -2.96 51.19 2.94
N PRO A 35 -2.82 51.62 4.21
CA PRO A 35 -2.08 51.02 5.33
C PRO A 35 -2.85 51.02 6.69
N ALA A 36 -2.17 50.49 7.73
CA ALA A 36 -2.29 50.80 9.17
C ALA A 36 -3.49 50.31 10.03
N THR A 37 -3.09 49.65 11.14
CA THR A 37 -3.66 49.71 12.51
C THR A 37 -4.95 48.98 12.91
N ALA A 38 -4.95 48.62 14.21
CA ALA A 38 -6.04 48.15 15.08
C ALA A 38 -6.29 46.62 15.10
N VAL A 39 -5.89 45.89 16.16
CA VAL A 39 -6.53 45.67 17.49
C VAL A 39 -7.48 44.47 17.50
N MET A 40 -7.19 43.56 18.46
CA MET A 40 -7.97 42.51 19.14
C MET A 40 -9.43 42.22 18.71
N SER A 41 -9.79 40.93 18.68
CA SER A 41 -10.64 40.32 19.74
C SER A 41 -10.95 38.83 19.53
N GLU A 42 -10.85 38.10 20.66
CA GLU A 42 -11.63 36.96 21.17
C GLU A 42 -12.30 35.88 20.27
N LEU A 43 -11.98 34.63 20.67
CA LEU A 43 -12.77 33.37 20.77
C LEU A 43 -14.31 33.52 20.81
N PRO A 44 -15.15 32.46 20.56
CA PRO A 44 -14.90 31.04 20.87
C PRO A 44 -15.44 30.02 19.84
N GLY A 45 -15.11 28.75 20.08
CA GLY A 45 -15.39 27.63 19.18
C GLY A 45 -16.83 27.13 19.13
N LEU A 46 -17.04 26.05 18.38
CA LEU A 46 -18.17 25.14 18.50
C LEU A 46 -17.90 23.88 17.66
N ASP A 47 -18.03 22.75 18.35
CA ASP A 47 -18.70 21.51 17.99
C ASP A 47 -18.37 20.72 16.71
N ARG A 48 -17.90 19.52 17.03
CA ARG A 48 -17.85 18.30 16.24
C ARG A 48 -19.21 17.62 16.26
N PRO A 49 -19.77 17.15 15.13
CA PRO A 49 -20.79 16.11 15.16
C PRO A 49 -20.25 14.78 14.61
N THR A 50 -20.36 13.77 15.47
CA THR A 50 -20.44 12.35 15.12
C THR A 50 -21.88 12.04 14.73
N ARG A 51 -22.17 11.40 13.58
CA ARG A 51 -23.28 10.42 13.51
C ARG A 51 -23.35 9.54 12.24
N GLN A 52 -23.28 8.23 12.50
CA GLN A 52 -24.09 7.09 12.01
C GLN A 52 -24.58 7.02 10.55
N LYS A 53 -24.10 5.98 9.86
CA LYS A 53 -24.84 4.76 9.44
C LYS A 53 -26.36 4.90 9.23
N THR A 54 -26.78 4.83 7.97
CA THR A 54 -28.12 4.38 7.55
C THR A 54 -28.05 3.51 6.29
N THR A 55 -28.76 2.40 6.38
CA THR A 55 -29.24 1.51 5.33
C THR A 55 -30.26 2.19 4.40
N GLY A 56 -30.27 1.79 3.14
CA GLY A 56 -31.32 2.04 2.13
C GLY A 56 -30.93 1.25 0.88
N GLU A 57 -31.54 0.12 0.56
CA GLU A 57 -32.87 -0.13 -0.01
C GLU A 57 -32.88 0.04 -1.54
N ASP A 58 -33.33 -1.05 -2.15
CA ASP A 58 -33.15 -1.53 -3.52
C ASP A 58 -34.31 -1.04 -4.41
N HIS A 59 -34.06 -0.57 -5.64
CA HIS A 59 -35.08 -0.39 -6.69
C HIS A 59 -34.45 -0.41 -8.12
N GLY A 60 -34.86 -1.38 -8.94
CA GLY A 60 -35.55 -1.11 -10.23
C GLY A 60 -34.78 -1.19 -11.56
N GLY A 61 -35.12 -2.23 -12.37
CA GLY A 61 -35.31 -2.21 -13.85
C GLY A 61 -34.09 -2.03 -14.77
N GLN A 62 -34.02 -2.45 -16.04
CA GLN A 62 -34.97 -3.04 -17.00
C GLN A 62 -34.21 -3.45 -18.31
N PHE A 63 -34.72 -4.50 -18.99
CA PHE A 63 -34.81 -4.83 -20.44
C PHE A 63 -33.59 -4.92 -21.42
N ALA A 64 -33.54 -6.06 -22.13
CA ALA A 64 -33.62 -6.24 -23.61
C ALA A 64 -33.48 -7.75 -23.93
N GLU A 65 -34.50 -8.52 -24.35
CA GLU A 65 -35.16 -8.67 -25.66
C GLU A 65 -34.31 -9.35 -26.77
N SER A 66 -34.72 -10.56 -27.21
CA SER A 66 -35.23 -10.89 -28.57
C SER A 66 -35.17 -12.42 -28.87
N ALA A 67 -36.32 -13.03 -29.21
CA ALA A 67 -36.68 -13.62 -30.52
C ALA A 67 -36.09 -15.02 -30.84
N THR A 68 -36.73 -16.00 -31.50
CA THR A 68 -38.08 -16.26 -32.03
C THR A 68 -38.10 -17.75 -32.51
N ARG A 69 -39.24 -18.43 -32.36
CA ARG A 69 -39.63 -19.79 -32.86
C ARG A 69 -39.55 -19.88 -34.42
N PRO A 70 -39.58 -21.05 -35.14
CA PRO A 70 -40.69 -22.02 -35.08
C PRO A 70 -40.45 -23.51 -35.52
N GLN A 71 -41.42 -24.34 -35.12
CA GLN A 71 -42.15 -25.46 -35.76
C GLN A 71 -41.56 -26.70 -36.49
N VAL A 72 -42.37 -27.76 -36.34
CA VAL A 72 -42.32 -29.20 -36.67
C VAL A 72 -42.62 -29.50 -38.14
N HIS A 73 -42.02 -30.57 -38.69
CA HIS A 73 -42.71 -31.43 -39.67
C HIS A 73 -42.23 -32.89 -39.61
N THR A 74 -43.21 -33.79 -39.67
CA THR A 74 -43.13 -35.26 -39.74
C THR A 74 -43.37 -35.66 -41.18
N ILE A 75 -42.60 -36.58 -41.78
CA ILE A 75 -43.10 -37.43 -42.88
C ILE A 75 -42.45 -38.82 -42.80
N THR A 76 -43.26 -39.81 -43.16
CA THR A 76 -43.23 -41.27 -43.09
C THR A 76 -42.60 -41.97 -44.31
N ALA A 77 -42.60 -43.32 -44.27
CA ALA A 77 -42.56 -44.33 -45.37
C ALA A 77 -41.15 -44.83 -45.79
N GLU A 78 -40.80 -46.12 -45.56
CA GLU A 78 -41.00 -47.32 -46.42
C GLU A 78 -40.09 -47.32 -47.68
N ALA A 79 -39.49 -48.40 -48.21
CA ALA A 79 -39.43 -49.85 -47.96
C ALA A 79 -38.27 -50.45 -48.81
N GLU A 80 -37.82 -51.68 -48.45
CA GLU A 80 -37.27 -52.79 -49.30
C GLU A 80 -36.13 -52.55 -50.34
N HIS A 81 -35.34 -53.50 -50.84
CA HIS A 81 -34.97 -54.92 -50.63
C HIS A 81 -33.86 -55.20 -51.69
N GLN A 82 -32.81 -55.99 -51.41
CA GLN A 82 -32.19 -56.90 -52.40
C GLN A 82 -31.12 -57.84 -51.82
N ASN A 83 -31.24 -59.10 -52.23
CA ASN A 83 -30.45 -60.30 -51.94
C ASN A 83 -28.96 -60.23 -52.33
N SER A 84 -28.10 -60.96 -51.61
CA SER A 84 -27.57 -62.28 -52.04
C SER A 84 -26.13 -62.58 -51.58
N LEU A 85 -26.01 -63.68 -50.83
CA LEU A 85 -24.98 -64.74 -50.81
C LEU A 85 -23.47 -64.39 -50.62
N GLY A 86 -22.92 -64.90 -49.50
CA GLY A 86 -21.58 -65.52 -49.51
C GLY A 86 -20.73 -65.34 -48.25
N GLY A 87 -20.69 -66.35 -47.38
CA GLY A 87 -19.56 -66.64 -46.49
C GLY A 87 -19.85 -66.63 -44.98
N PRO A 88 -19.66 -67.76 -44.26
CA PRO A 88 -19.70 -67.78 -42.81
C PRO A 88 -18.29 -67.52 -42.24
N SER A 89 -18.25 -66.81 -41.12
CA SER A 89 -17.28 -66.94 -40.01
C SER A 89 -16.71 -65.59 -39.56
N GLU A 90 -16.78 -65.42 -38.23
CA GLU A 90 -16.02 -64.46 -37.42
C GLU A 90 -16.33 -62.96 -37.58
N LYS A 91 -17.24 -62.47 -36.73
CA LYS A 91 -16.88 -61.96 -35.38
C LYS A 91 -18.13 -61.63 -34.58
N ARG A 92 -18.15 -62.13 -33.35
CA ARG A 92 -19.13 -61.77 -32.33
C ARG A 92 -19.06 -60.25 -32.08
N SER A 93 -20.25 -59.64 -32.06
CA SER A 93 -20.73 -58.64 -31.10
C SER A 93 -19.67 -57.85 -30.32
N PHE A 94 -19.72 -56.53 -30.22
CA PHE A 94 -20.84 -55.83 -29.59
C PHE A 94 -20.84 -54.37 -30.03
N SER A 95 -22.02 -53.91 -30.44
CA SER A 95 -22.38 -52.50 -30.34
C SER A 95 -22.23 -52.07 -28.88
N ALA A 96 -21.38 -51.08 -28.59
CA ALA A 96 -21.34 -50.47 -27.26
C ALA A 96 -20.99 -48.96 -27.30
N ASN A 97 -21.36 -48.24 -28.38
CA ASN A 97 -21.17 -46.78 -28.46
C ASN A 97 -22.19 -45.96 -27.63
N ARG A 98 -22.90 -46.58 -26.68
CA ARG A 98 -23.81 -45.88 -25.75
C ARG A 98 -23.35 -45.90 -24.29
N ALA A 99 -22.42 -46.79 -23.91
CA ALA A 99 -21.87 -46.86 -22.55
C ALA A 99 -20.61 -46.01 -22.33
N ALA A 100 -19.94 -45.56 -23.40
CA ALA A 100 -18.76 -44.71 -23.31
C ALA A 100 -19.07 -43.25 -22.92
N LYS A 101 -20.28 -42.76 -23.20
CA LYS A 101 -20.71 -41.38 -22.90
C LYS A 101 -20.83 -41.08 -21.40
N PRO A 102 -21.48 -41.90 -20.54
CA PRO A 102 -21.53 -41.62 -19.10
C PRO A 102 -20.17 -41.75 -18.42
N LEU A 103 -19.30 -42.65 -18.88
CA LEU A 103 -17.95 -42.81 -18.36
C LEU A 103 -17.04 -41.60 -18.68
N ALA A 104 -17.17 -41.03 -19.89
CA ALA A 104 -16.44 -39.83 -20.27
C ALA A 104 -16.87 -38.60 -19.46
N VAL A 105 -18.17 -38.48 -19.14
CA VAL A 105 -18.68 -37.38 -18.29
C VAL A 105 -18.17 -37.51 -16.86
N LEU A 106 -18.19 -38.71 -16.29
CA LEU A 106 -17.67 -38.96 -14.94
C LEU A 106 -16.16 -38.64 -14.85
N ALA A 107 -15.40 -39.06 -15.87
CA ALA A 107 -13.97 -38.75 -15.96
C ALA A 107 -13.72 -37.23 -16.06
N ALA A 108 -14.52 -36.50 -16.84
CA ALA A 108 -14.42 -35.04 -16.93
C ALA A 108 -14.70 -34.34 -15.59
N PHE A 109 -15.71 -34.80 -14.84
CA PHE A 109 -16.00 -34.27 -13.51
C PHE A 109 -14.84 -34.51 -12.52
N ILE A 110 -14.21 -35.69 -12.56
CA ILE A 110 -13.05 -36.00 -11.72
C ILE A 110 -11.87 -35.08 -12.06
N VAL A 111 -11.62 -34.81 -13.35
CA VAL A 111 -10.55 -33.90 -13.77
C VAL A 111 -10.83 -32.47 -13.32
N VAL A 112 -12.06 -31.97 -13.49
CA VAL A 112 -12.43 -30.60 -13.06
C VAL A 112 -12.32 -30.44 -11.55
N THR A 113 -12.78 -31.43 -10.78
CA THR A 113 -12.66 -31.41 -9.31
C THR A 113 -11.21 -31.51 -8.85
N ALA A 114 -10.38 -32.33 -9.49
CA ALA A 114 -8.95 -32.41 -9.20
C ALA A 114 -8.23 -31.08 -9.51
N ILE A 115 -8.53 -30.44 -10.63
CA ILE A 115 -7.98 -29.13 -11.00
C ILE A 115 -8.45 -28.06 -10.02
N GLY A 116 -9.74 -28.03 -9.69
CA GLY A 116 -10.30 -27.11 -8.71
C GLY A 116 -9.68 -27.28 -7.32
N PHE A 117 -9.48 -28.52 -6.88
CA PHE A 117 -8.82 -28.85 -5.63
C PHE A 117 -7.33 -28.46 -5.65
N ALA A 118 -6.63 -28.68 -6.76
CA ALA A 118 -5.25 -28.24 -6.93
C ALA A 118 -5.12 -26.71 -6.87
N ILE A 119 -5.99 -25.98 -7.58
CA ILE A 119 -6.05 -24.51 -7.52
C ILE A 119 -6.37 -24.06 -6.09
N TYR A 120 -7.32 -24.69 -5.42
CA TYR A 120 -7.68 -24.41 -4.03
C TYR A 120 -6.50 -24.60 -3.08
N LEU A 121 -5.72 -25.67 -3.23
CA LEU A 121 -4.52 -25.91 -2.42
C LEU A 121 -3.42 -24.87 -2.71
N ILE A 122 -3.28 -24.44 -3.96
CA ILE A 122 -2.29 -23.40 -4.34
C ILE A 122 -2.71 -22.03 -3.80
N VAL A 123 -4.00 -21.70 -3.82
CA VAL A 123 -4.53 -20.44 -3.28
C VAL A 123 -4.45 -20.44 -1.75
N ARG A 124 -4.75 -21.55 -1.07
CA ARG A 124 -4.60 -21.68 0.40
C ARG A 124 -3.17 -21.58 0.89
N LYS A 125 -2.16 -21.89 0.06
CA LYS A 125 -0.74 -21.77 0.42
C LYS A 125 -0.18 -20.36 0.30
N LYS A 126 -0.94 -19.38 -0.22
CA LYS A 126 -0.47 -18.00 -0.40
C LYS A 126 -0.57 -17.12 0.86
N ASP A 127 -1.11 -17.62 1.96
CA ASP A 127 -1.30 -16.83 3.20
C ASP A 127 -0.08 -16.83 4.14
N SER A 128 1.13 -17.04 3.63
CA SER A 128 2.34 -17.04 4.47
C SER A 128 3.45 -16.19 3.86
N MET A 129 3.15 -14.92 3.59
CA MET A 129 4.14 -13.85 3.83
C MET A 129 4.26 -13.62 5.34
N ALA A 130 4.62 -14.65 6.10
CA ALA A 130 5.16 -14.43 7.43
C ALA A 130 6.61 -14.01 7.22
N LEU A 131 6.98 -12.79 7.61
CA LEU A 131 8.38 -12.41 7.75
C LEU A 131 9.04 -13.52 8.59
N SER A 132 9.96 -14.27 8.00
CA SER A 132 10.64 -15.34 8.72
C SER A 132 11.60 -14.70 9.72
N PHE A 133 11.11 -14.53 10.95
CA PHE A 133 11.91 -14.09 12.09
C PHE A 133 13.01 -15.10 12.46
N GLU A 134 12.98 -16.30 11.86
CA GLU A 134 13.98 -17.37 12.04
C GLU A 134 15.40 -16.93 11.63
N SER A 135 15.52 -15.88 10.80
CA SER A 135 16.81 -15.34 10.33
C SER A 135 17.15 -13.94 10.86
N MET A 136 16.44 -13.43 11.88
CA MET A 136 16.75 -12.13 12.47
C MET A 136 18.10 -12.17 13.21
N LYS A 137 19.09 -11.40 12.74
CA LYS A 137 20.36 -11.18 13.45
C LYS A 137 20.29 -9.91 14.30
N ILE A 138 20.32 -10.07 15.61
CA ILE A 138 20.43 -8.95 16.56
C ILE A 138 21.92 -8.67 16.81
N THR A 139 22.35 -7.43 16.59
CA THR A 139 23.74 -7.01 16.84
C THR A 139 23.75 -5.84 17.82
N LYS A 140 24.58 -5.93 18.86
CA LYS A 140 24.78 -4.87 19.84
C LYS A 140 25.64 -3.75 19.23
N LEU A 141 25.13 -2.52 19.20
CA LEU A 141 25.84 -1.36 18.64
C LEU A 141 26.46 -0.43 19.69
N THR A 142 26.11 -0.53 20.96
CA THR A 142 26.71 0.26 22.05
C THR A 142 26.84 -0.59 23.31
N ASP A 143 27.85 -0.36 24.12
CA ASP A 143 28.21 -1.20 25.28
C ASP A 143 28.20 -0.49 26.63
N THR A 144 28.24 0.84 26.64
CA THR A 144 28.34 1.65 27.86
C THR A 144 27.06 1.78 28.68
N GLY A 145 25.90 1.40 28.11
CA GLY A 145 24.59 1.63 28.73
C GLY A 145 24.16 3.10 28.81
N LYS A 146 24.94 4.01 28.21
CA LYS A 146 24.72 5.46 28.21
C LYS A 146 24.06 5.98 26.93
N ALA A 147 23.75 5.08 26.01
CA ALA A 147 23.20 5.42 24.70
C ALA A 147 21.67 5.52 24.76
N GLY A 148 21.10 6.57 24.17
CA GLY A 148 19.66 6.78 24.09
C GLY A 148 19.25 7.51 22.82
N ASN A 149 17.93 7.58 22.58
CA ASN A 149 17.32 8.39 21.52
C ASN A 149 17.97 8.14 20.13
N ALA A 150 18.15 6.87 19.78
CA ALA A 150 18.89 6.48 18.59
C ALA A 150 18.03 6.45 17.32
N VAL A 151 18.63 6.78 16.18
CA VAL A 151 18.03 6.69 14.85
C VAL A 151 19.00 6.11 13.83
N ILE A 152 18.47 5.38 12.85
CA ILE A 152 19.23 4.72 11.79
C ILE A 152 19.07 5.52 10.49
N SER A 153 20.16 5.65 9.72
CA SER A 153 20.11 6.32 8.41
C SER A 153 19.23 5.55 7.40
N PRO A 154 18.64 6.21 6.39
CA PRO A 154 17.81 5.55 5.38
C PRO A 154 18.55 4.44 4.63
N ASP A 155 19.87 4.59 4.45
CA ASP A 155 20.74 3.59 3.82
C ASP A 155 21.23 2.48 4.76
N GLY A 156 20.88 2.55 6.06
CA GLY A 156 21.26 1.56 7.07
C GLY A 156 22.75 1.51 7.41
N LYS A 157 23.56 2.50 6.98
CA LYS A 157 25.01 2.52 7.27
C LYS A 157 25.37 3.18 8.59
N TYR A 158 24.57 4.14 9.04
CA TYR A 158 24.87 4.96 10.22
C TYR A 158 23.79 4.86 11.28
N VAL A 159 24.22 5.00 12.54
CA VAL A 159 23.34 5.20 13.69
C VAL A 159 23.76 6.46 14.41
N VAL A 160 22.83 7.40 14.56
CA VAL A 160 22.98 8.54 15.44
C VAL A 160 22.39 8.17 16.79
N HIS A 161 23.09 8.49 17.88
CA HIS A 161 22.59 8.29 19.22
C HIS A 161 23.04 9.42 20.14
N LEU A 162 22.23 9.68 21.18
CA LEU A 162 22.68 10.46 22.32
C LEU A 162 23.53 9.57 23.22
N LYS A 163 24.60 10.15 23.75
CA LYS A 163 25.35 9.59 24.86
C LYS A 163 25.18 10.53 26.06
N GLU A 164 24.63 9.99 27.14
CA GLU A 164 24.48 10.71 28.41
C GLU A 164 25.61 10.32 29.36
N ASP A 165 26.42 11.29 29.76
CA ASP A 165 27.53 11.09 30.68
C ASP A 165 27.60 12.24 31.69
N ALA A 166 27.67 11.91 32.98
CA ALA A 166 27.70 12.88 34.08
C ALA A 166 26.63 14.00 33.97
N GLY A 167 25.41 13.65 33.55
CA GLY A 167 24.29 14.60 33.38
C GLY A 167 24.35 15.47 32.12
N GLN A 168 25.39 15.31 31.30
CA GLN A 168 25.53 15.99 30.02
C GLN A 168 25.19 15.05 28.86
N ARG A 169 24.61 15.61 27.81
CA ARG A 169 24.23 14.89 26.59
C ARG A 169 25.08 15.35 25.42
N SER A 170 25.59 14.37 24.68
CA SER A 170 26.39 14.55 23.46
C SER A 170 25.78 13.72 22.34
N VAL A 171 25.97 14.14 21.08
CA VAL A 171 25.46 13.41 19.91
C VAL A 171 26.61 12.72 19.20
N TRP A 172 26.41 11.44 18.90
CA TRP A 172 27.40 10.55 18.33
C TRP A 172 26.86 9.87 17.07
N VAL A 173 27.72 9.72 16.06
CA VAL A 173 27.46 9.00 14.82
C VAL A 173 28.33 7.76 14.79
N ARG A 174 27.68 6.61 14.68
CA ARG A 174 28.33 5.30 14.55
C ARG A 174 28.14 4.75 13.15
N HIS A 175 29.23 4.39 12.49
CA HIS A 175 29.19 3.62 11.24
C HIS A 175 29.04 2.13 11.57
N ILE A 176 27.94 1.50 11.13
CA ILE A 176 27.54 0.15 11.51
C ILE A 176 28.58 -0.89 11.07
N ALA A 177 29.05 -0.82 9.83
CA ALA A 177 29.95 -1.82 9.25
C ALA A 177 31.34 -1.83 9.92
N THR A 178 31.90 -0.65 10.19
CA THR A 178 33.25 -0.53 10.77
C THR A 178 33.26 -0.46 12.29
N GLY A 179 32.13 -0.13 12.91
CA GLY A 179 32.05 0.18 14.34
C GLY A 179 32.64 1.54 14.74
N SER A 180 33.17 2.33 13.79
CA SER A 180 33.66 3.69 14.06
C SER A 180 32.57 4.54 14.69
N ASN A 181 32.91 5.31 15.72
CA ASN A 181 31.97 6.12 16.49
C ASN A 181 32.57 7.50 16.78
N VAL A 182 31.95 8.54 16.23
CA VAL A 182 32.46 9.91 16.25
C VAL A 182 31.45 10.82 16.95
N GLN A 183 31.95 11.70 17.81
CA GLN A 183 31.13 12.73 18.43
C GLN A 183 30.96 13.90 17.45
N ILE A 184 29.72 14.25 17.13
CA ILE A 184 29.39 15.36 16.22
C ILE A 184 28.86 16.59 16.95
N ILE A 185 28.32 16.43 18.17
CA ILE A 185 27.91 17.54 19.03
C ILE A 185 28.50 17.30 20.42
N PRO A 186 29.25 18.29 20.97
CA PRO A 186 29.89 18.14 22.26
C PRO A 186 28.89 17.99 23.41
N PRO A 187 29.32 17.45 24.56
CA PRO A 187 28.50 17.37 25.76
C PRO A 187 27.94 18.74 26.16
N SER A 188 26.66 18.77 26.52
CA SER A 188 25.95 19.95 27.01
C SER A 188 24.87 19.54 28.00
N ASP A 189 24.42 20.46 28.84
CA ASP A 189 23.30 20.28 29.77
C ASP A 189 21.91 20.44 29.10
N LEU A 190 21.90 20.62 27.78
CA LEU A 190 20.69 20.79 26.99
C LEU A 190 19.87 19.49 26.91
N VAL A 191 18.56 19.67 26.78
CA VAL A 191 17.64 18.59 26.44
C VAL A 191 17.63 18.45 24.93
N TYR A 192 17.59 17.21 24.46
CA TYR A 192 17.50 16.86 23.05
C TYR A 192 16.16 16.20 22.78
N GLY A 193 15.46 16.68 21.75
CA GLY A 193 14.25 16.06 21.25
C GLY A 193 14.56 14.82 20.40
N ARG A 194 13.58 14.37 19.61
CA ARG A 194 13.81 13.31 18.62
C ARG A 194 14.75 13.83 17.54
N MET A 195 15.68 12.98 17.15
CA MET A 195 16.56 13.20 16.00
C MET A 195 15.98 12.44 14.79
N THR A 196 16.28 12.89 13.58
CA THR A 196 15.97 12.17 12.34
C THR A 196 16.99 12.48 11.28
N PHE A 197 17.29 11.52 10.42
CA PHE A 197 18.06 11.78 9.21
C PHE A 197 17.21 12.51 8.18
N THR A 198 17.86 13.30 7.34
CA THR A 198 17.28 13.72 6.07
C THR A 198 17.04 12.52 5.14
N PRO A 199 16.11 12.61 4.18
CA PRO A 199 15.84 11.52 3.24
C PRO A 199 17.06 11.10 2.40
N ASP A 200 17.96 12.04 2.09
CA ASP A 200 19.23 11.79 1.40
C ASP A 200 20.30 11.17 2.33
N GLY A 201 20.15 11.30 3.65
CA GLY A 201 21.07 10.78 4.65
C GLY A 201 22.28 11.67 4.94
N ASP A 202 22.33 12.90 4.40
CA ASP A 202 23.49 13.78 4.55
C ASP A 202 23.48 14.60 5.86
N TYR A 203 22.29 14.84 6.41
CA TYR A 203 22.10 15.67 7.61
C TYR A 203 21.23 14.99 8.66
N ILE A 204 21.32 15.52 9.88
CA ILE A 204 20.50 15.13 11.03
C ILE A 204 19.73 16.36 11.48
N TYR A 205 18.40 16.26 11.48
CA TYR A 205 17.52 17.23 12.11
C TYR A 205 17.25 16.85 13.56
N PHE A 206 17.30 17.83 14.45
CA PHE A 206 17.05 17.63 15.87
C PHE A 206 16.64 18.94 16.53
N SER A 207 15.86 18.86 17.61
CA SER A 207 15.62 20.00 18.49
C SER A 207 16.48 19.88 19.75
N ARG A 208 16.92 21.03 20.27
CA ARG A 208 17.54 21.12 21.60
C ARG A 208 17.18 22.42 22.29
N TRP A 209 17.01 22.38 23.60
CA TRP A 209 16.57 23.52 24.41
C TRP A 209 17.06 23.38 25.85
N LYS A 210 17.03 24.47 26.62
CA LYS A 210 17.30 24.42 28.05
C LYS A 210 16.03 24.04 28.80
N ASN A 211 16.15 23.31 29.90
CA ASN A 211 15.00 23.04 30.76
C ASN A 211 14.31 24.34 31.20
N GLY A 212 13.00 24.44 30.98
CA GLY A 212 12.20 25.62 31.28
C GLY A 212 12.00 26.58 30.10
N ASP A 213 12.62 26.31 28.94
CA ASP A 213 12.34 27.05 27.72
C ASP A 213 11.06 26.54 27.03
N ASP A 214 10.18 27.45 26.64
CA ASP A 214 8.97 27.15 25.86
C ASP A 214 9.22 27.08 24.34
N ASN A 215 10.45 27.39 23.91
CA ASN A 215 10.84 27.36 22.51
C ASN A 215 11.69 26.12 22.21
N TRP A 216 11.34 25.38 21.16
CA TRP A 216 12.06 24.18 20.71
C TRP A 216 12.62 24.38 19.30
N PRO A 217 13.69 25.18 19.15
CA PRO A 217 14.28 25.43 17.84
C PRO A 217 14.77 24.14 17.19
N LEU A 218 14.59 24.06 15.88
CA LEU A 218 15.10 22.97 15.04
C LEU A 218 16.49 23.32 14.53
N PHE A 219 17.41 22.37 14.66
CA PHE A 219 18.79 22.46 14.18
C PHE A 219 19.05 21.38 13.15
N GLN A 220 20.06 21.62 12.31
CA GLN A 220 20.61 20.62 11.41
C GLN A 220 22.13 20.53 11.60
N VAL A 221 22.67 19.33 11.43
CA VAL A 221 24.12 19.09 11.43
C VAL A 221 24.47 18.04 10.36
N PRO A 222 25.59 18.18 9.63
CA PRO A 222 26.05 17.14 8.71
C PRO A 222 26.41 15.85 9.45
N VAL A 223 26.07 14.69 8.89
CA VAL A 223 26.35 13.37 9.50
C VAL A 223 27.85 13.14 9.72
N LEU A 224 28.70 13.70 8.85
CA LEU A 224 30.14 13.53 8.92
C LEU A 224 30.85 14.54 9.83
N GLY A 225 30.13 15.51 10.40
CA GLY A 225 30.70 16.58 11.21
C GLY A 225 31.50 17.58 10.37
N GLY A 226 31.09 18.85 10.40
CA GLY A 226 31.74 19.98 9.72
C GLY A 226 31.54 21.25 10.51
#